data_AF-A0A399TFB9-F1
#
_entry.id   AF-A0A399TFB9-F1
#
_cell.length_a   1.000
_cell.length_b   1.000
_cell.length_c   1.000
_cell.angle_alpha   90.00
_cell.angle_beta   90.00
_cell.angle_gamma   90.00
#
_symmetry.space_group_name_H-M   'P 1'
#
loop_
_entity.id
_entity.type
_entity.pdbx_description
1 polymer ?
#
loop_
_entity_poly.entity_id
_entity_poly.type
_entity_poly.pdbx_seq_one_letter_code
_entity_poly.pdbx_strand_id
1 'polypeptide(L)' 'IELTATEFELLRYLMRNPRRVLSKLQILDRVWSYDFGGKSSVVEIYISYLRRKIDAGRNPMIHTVRGSGYMLKAAE' A
#
# COMPACT_ATOMS: atom_id res chain seq x y z
N ILE A 1 13.00 8.40 6.51
CA ILE A 1 12.54 7.74 5.26
C ILE A 1 11.80 8.81 4.47
N GLU A 2 12.18 9.07 3.22
CA GLU A 2 11.51 10.05 2.35
C GLU A 2 10.51 9.38 1.42
N LEU A 3 9.29 9.91 1.38
CA LEU A 3 8.19 9.41 0.57
C LEU A 3 7.73 10.51 -0.39
N THR A 4 7.43 10.13 -1.63
CA THR A 4 6.66 10.97 -2.54
C THR A 4 5.24 11.17 -2.00
N ALA A 5 4.51 12.17 -2.51
CA ALA A 5 3.14 12.42 -2.09
C ALA A 5 2.25 11.17 -2.22
N THR A 6 2.36 10.43 -3.32
CA THR A 6 1.56 9.22 -3.57
C THR A 6 1.95 8.04 -2.67
N GLU A 7 3.25 7.83 -2.42
CA GLU A 7 3.69 6.81 -1.46
C GLU A 7 3.20 7.13 -0.05
N PHE A 8 3.28 8.39 0.37
CA PHE A 8 2.77 8.83 1.65
C PHE A 8 1.26 8.61 1.76
N GLU A 9 0.48 8.98 0.74
CA GLU A 9 -0.96 8.77 0.72
C GLU A 9 -1.37 7.29 0.79
N LEU A 10 -0.66 6.43 0.06
CA LEU A 10 -0.84 4.98 0.15
C LEU A 10 -0.55 4.46 1.56
N LEU A 11 0.59 4.83 2.13
CA LEU A 11 0.97 4.41 3.48
C LEU A 11 -0.05 4.93 4.52
N ARG A 12 -0.46 6.18 4.40
CA ARG A 12 -1.46 6.82 5.27
C ARG A 12 -2.80 6.08 5.20
N TYR A 13 -3.23 5.65 4.02
CA TYR A 13 -4.47 4.88 3.88
C TYR A 13 -4.36 3.50 4.55
N LEU A 14 -3.24 2.81 4.38
CA LEU A 14 -2.96 1.55 5.07
C LEU A 14 -2.92 1.72 6.59
N MET A 15 -2.25 2.78 7.09
CA MET A 15 -2.14 3.08 8.52
C MET A 15 -3.47 3.43 9.17
N ARG A 16 -4.40 4.04 8.43
CA ARG A 16 -5.77 4.29 8.90
C ARG A 16 -6.64 3.02 8.95
N ASN A 17 -6.18 1.92 8.36
CA ASN A 17 -6.87 0.63 8.32
C ASN A 17 -5.97 -0.51 8.83
N PRO A 18 -5.44 -0.43 10.07
CA PRO A 18 -4.51 -1.42 10.57
C PRO A 18 -5.19 -2.79 10.69
N ARG A 19 -4.46 -3.87 10.35
CA ARG A 19 -4.94 -5.26 10.37
C ARG A 19 -6.17 -5.53 9.51
N ARG A 20 -6.55 -4.61 8.61
CA ARG A 20 -7.63 -4.81 7.64
C ARG A 20 -7.05 -5.10 6.27
N VAL A 21 -7.67 -6.02 5.55
CA VAL A 21 -7.34 -6.28 4.14
C VAL A 21 -7.99 -5.20 3.28
N LEU A 22 -7.17 -4.49 2.50
CA LEU A 22 -7.60 -3.51 1.51
C LEU A 22 -7.34 -4.06 0.11
N SER A 23 -8.39 -4.12 -0.71
CA SER A 23 -8.27 -4.60 -2.08
C SER A 23 -7.52 -3.61 -2.97
N LYS A 24 -6.98 -4.10 -4.09
CA LYS A 24 -6.32 -3.23 -5.08
C LYS A 24 -7.26 -2.12 -5.57
N LEU A 25 -8.54 -2.43 -5.76
CA LEU A 25 -9.55 -1.44 -6.19
C LEU A 25 -9.81 -0.39 -5.11
N GLN A 26 -9.94 -0.80 -3.84
CA GLN A 26 -10.12 0.14 -2.73
C GLN A 26 -8.93 1.08 -2.55
N ILE A 27 -7.71 0.55 -2.74
CA ILE A 27 -6.49 1.34 -2.68
C ILE A 27 -6.40 2.28 -3.87
N LEU A 28 -6.69 1.77 -5.07
CA LEU A 28 -6.68 2.55 -6.31
C LEU A 28 -7.64 3.73 -6.15
N ASP A 29 -8.92 3.48 -5.92
CA ASP A 29 -9.97 4.50 -5.77
C ASP A 29 -9.64 5.57 -4.74
N ARG A 30 -9.03 5.18 -3.61
CA ARG A 30 -8.74 6.12 -2.53
C ARG A 30 -7.50 6.98 -2.76
N VAL A 31 -6.48 6.43 -3.42
CA VAL A 31 -5.17 7.08 -3.56
C VAL A 31 -5.01 7.71 -4.95
N TRP A 32 -5.70 7.17 -5.94
CA TRP A 32 -5.79 7.66 -7.32
C TRP A 32 -7.26 7.83 -7.69
N SER A 33 -7.72 9.06 -7.88
CA SER A 33 -9.12 9.35 -8.27
C SER A 33 -9.57 8.59 -9.52
N TYR A 34 -10.88 8.42 -9.67
CA TYR A 34 -11.55 7.67 -10.75
C TYR A 34 -11.13 8.04 -12.19
N ASP A 35 -10.59 9.25 -12.40
CA ASP A 35 -10.04 9.71 -13.70
C ASP A 35 -8.68 9.09 -14.05
N PHE A 36 -8.10 8.30 -13.14
CA PHE A 36 -6.89 7.54 -13.41
C PHE A 36 -7.23 6.36 -14.34
N GLY A 37 -7.14 6.57 -15.65
CA GLY A 37 -7.24 5.53 -16.68
C GLY A 37 -6.13 4.46 -16.63
N GLY A 38 -5.42 4.34 -15.51
CA GLY A 38 -4.35 3.38 -15.28
C GLY A 38 -4.85 2.05 -14.73
N LYS A 39 -4.01 1.02 -14.88
CA LYS A 39 -4.31 -0.34 -14.42
C LYS A 39 -4.10 -0.46 -12.91
N SER A 40 -4.89 -1.32 -12.25
CA SER A 40 -4.73 -1.66 -10.83
C SER A 40 -3.34 -2.19 -10.44
N SER A 41 -2.53 -2.57 -11.43
CA SER A 41 -1.12 -2.91 -11.28
C SER A 41 -0.26 -1.76 -10.73
N VAL A 42 -0.69 -0.49 -10.86
CA VAL A 42 0.02 0.65 -10.24
C VAL A 42 0.13 0.47 -8.72
N VAL A 43 -0.89 -0.11 -8.10
CA VAL A 43 -0.90 -0.38 -6.65
C VAL A 43 0.26 -1.31 -6.28
N GLU A 44 0.52 -2.33 -7.10
CA GLU A 44 1.59 -3.30 -6.84
C GLU A 44 2.97 -2.63 -6.89
N ILE A 45 3.18 -1.72 -7.85
CA ILE A 45 4.41 -0.95 -8.01
C ILE A 45 4.65 -0.10 -6.76
N TYR A 46 3.65 0.67 -6.32
CA TYR A 46 3.80 1.55 -5.15
C TYR A 46 3.89 0.77 -3.84
N ILE A 47 3.25 -0.40 -3.71
CA ILE A 47 3.49 -1.31 -2.57
C ILE A 47 4.95 -1.80 -2.56
N SER A 48 5.51 -2.14 -3.73
CA SER A 48 6.91 -2.55 -3.83
C SER A 48 7.86 -1.42 -3.40
N TYR A 49 7.61 -0.19 -3.84
CA TYR A 49 8.39 0.98 -3.43
C TYR A 49 8.28 1.25 -1.93
N LEU A 50 7.07 1.21 -1.37
CA LEU A 50 6.88 1.38 0.06
C LEU A 50 7.63 0.32 0.87
N ARG A 51 7.51 -0.97 0.52
CA ARG A 51 8.23 -2.06 1.21
C ARG A 51 9.74 -1.82 1.21
N ARG A 52 10.31 -1.45 0.07
CA ARG A 52 11.77 -1.16 -0.01
C ARG A 52 12.19 -0.01 0.91
N LYS A 53 11.31 0.96 1.15
CA LYS A 53 11.61 2.13 1.97
C LYS A 53 11.31 1.91 3.46
N ILE A 54 10.20 1.25 3.78
CA ILE A 54 9.72 1.13 5.16
C ILE A 54 10.07 -0.20 5.79
N ASP A 55 10.23 -1.29 5.03
CA ASP A 55 10.56 -2.60 5.59
C ASP A 55 12.08 -2.90 5.51
N ALA A 56 12.90 -1.92 5.11
CA ALA A 56 14.35 -2.07 5.04
C ALA A 56 14.93 -2.37 6.43
N GLY A 57 15.58 -3.54 6.57
CA GLY A 57 16.26 -3.94 7.81
C GLY A 57 15.35 -4.38 8.95
N ARG A 58 14.07 -4.66 8.70
CA ARG A 58 13.13 -5.18 9.70
C ARG A 58 12.14 -6.18 9.10
N ASN A 59 11.35 -6.81 9.98
CA ASN A 59 10.26 -7.67 9.55
C ASN A 59 9.23 -6.88 8.72
N PRO A 60 8.69 -7.45 7.62
CA PRO A 60 7.75 -6.75 6.76
C PRO A 60 6.49 -6.34 7.50
N MET A 61 6.08 -5.08 7.37
CA MET A 61 4.81 -4.57 7.93
C MET A 61 3.66 -4.67 6.93
N ILE A 62 3.96 -4.56 5.62
CA ILE A 62 2.95 -4.67 4.57
C ILE A 62 2.90 -6.11 4.08
N HIS A 63 1.79 -6.79 4.33
CA HIS A 63 1.57 -8.18 3.93
C HIS A 63 0.65 -8.27 2.69
N THR A 64 0.99 -9.18 1.78
CA THR A 64 0.12 -9.53 0.66
C THR A 64 -0.84 -10.63 1.08
N VAL A 65 -2.14 -10.37 0.98
CA VAL A 65 -3.19 -11.39 1.13
C VAL A 65 -3.61 -11.82 -0.26
N ARG A 66 -3.11 -12.97 -0.72
CA ARG A 66 -3.31 -13.47 -2.08
C ARG A 66 -4.81 -13.48 -2.45
N GLY A 67 -5.12 -13.00 -3.65
CA GLY A 67 -6.49 -12.86 -4.15
C GLY A 67 -7.33 -11.75 -3.51
N SER A 68 -6.89 -11.17 -2.39
CA SER A 68 -7.70 -10.22 -1.61
C SER A 68 -7.13 -8.80 -1.59
N GLY A 69 -5.81 -8.63 -1.42
CA GLY A 69 -5.18 -7.31 -1.39
C GLY A 69 -3.99 -7.20 -0.44
N TYR A 70 -3.91 -6.09 0.29
CA TYR A 70 -2.80 -5.77 1.19
C TYR A 70 -3.29 -5.44 2.59
N MET A 71 -2.47 -5.75 3.58
CA MET A 71 -2.74 -5.46 4.98
C MET A 71 -1.49 -4.90 5.64
N LEU A 72 -1.66 -3.88 6.48
CA LEU A 72 -0.60 -3.38 7.34
C LEU A 72 -0.72 -3.98 8.74
N LYS A 73 0.37 -4.58 9.21
CA LYS A 73 0.55 -5.09 10.59
C LYS A 73 1.85 -4.51 11.14
N ALA A 74 1.92 -4.31 12.46
CA ALA A 74 3.19 -3.97 13.09
C ALA A 74 4.22 -5.09 12.84
N ALA A 75 5.48 -4.70 12.62
CA ALA A 75 6.59 -5.64 12.62
C ALA A 75 6.67 -6.29 14.00
N GLU A 76 6.66 -7.62 14.03
CA GLU A 76 6.97 -8.40 15.24
C GLU A 76 8.47 -8.38 15.52
#